data_AF-A0A9X2WBZ8-F1
#
_entry.id   AF-A0A9X2WBZ8-F1
#
_cell.length_a   1.000
_cell.length_b   1.000
_cell.length_c   1.000
_cell.angle_alpha   90.00
_cell.angle_beta   90.00
_cell.angle_gamma   90.00
#
_symmetry.space_group_name_H-M   'P 1'
#
loop_
_entity.id
_entity.type
_entity.pdbx_description
1 polymer ?
#
loop_
_entity_poly.entity_id
_entity_poly.type
_entity_poly.pdbx_seq_one_letter_code
_entity_poly.pdbx_strand_id
1 'polypeptide(L)'
;MHTTVKSCLVALTILLSGCDNDFAALEFGQSVTTERSVYNGSGNTIKPVYRDHLDALLRAEGIDPELVDMRADQASRGLSVVLSTPIFGGISAEQQGMIKQALQNIIVGRTTPLGVHLTLRPNDMQTESAKYRQDAAALVQEYTTNLQVKDVQIGVSYGIADMLNSVMAGSKENKGEAFCSVSMTVDPQLPFVDLKVITSADGQPTHALVKTYKNAYTRYSIPVGIVIAQPELQAKLASHEIQMSTDITHSSAGHLNRKGTKELELQLGTLGEITHEHTKVGYLTHGKLEEKCRQMAAAAGRPFSYHMGDSLDRLTAVSFY
;
A
#
# COMPACT_ATOMS: atom_id res chain seq x y z
N MET A 1 14.53 -24.16 82.19
CA MET A 1 13.90 -22.90 81.70
C MET A 1 14.91 -22.18 80.84
N HIS A 2 14.80 -22.27 79.52
CA HIS A 2 15.52 -21.39 78.59
C HIS A 2 14.59 -21.11 77.41
N THR A 3 14.17 -19.86 77.34
CA THR A 3 13.37 -19.24 76.28
C THR A 3 14.32 -18.81 75.15
N THR A 4 14.06 -19.27 73.94
CA THR A 4 14.68 -18.70 72.72
C THR A 4 13.60 -18.57 71.66
N VAL A 5 12.91 -17.42 71.64
CA VAL A 5 12.04 -17.03 70.53
C VAL A 5 12.94 -16.40 69.47
N LYS A 6 13.19 -17.12 68.38
CA LYS A 6 13.88 -16.62 67.20
C LYS A 6 12.93 -15.75 66.39
N SER A 7 13.36 -14.52 66.13
CA SER A 7 12.82 -13.60 65.14
C SER A 7 12.57 -14.30 63.80
N CYS A 8 11.32 -14.31 63.35
CA CYS A 8 10.93 -14.71 62.00
C CYS A 8 10.32 -13.46 61.33
N LEU A 9 11.16 -12.66 60.68
CA LEU A 9 10.74 -11.44 59.99
C LEU A 9 11.61 -11.21 58.77
N VAL A 10 11.64 -12.17 57.84
CA VAL A 10 12.07 -11.99 56.45
C VAL A 10 11.38 -13.06 55.58
N ALA A 11 10.13 -12.82 55.19
CA ALA A 11 9.45 -13.65 54.17
C ALA A 11 8.29 -12.90 53.49
N LEU A 12 8.50 -11.63 53.10
CA LEU A 12 7.46 -10.88 52.39
C LEU A 12 8.02 -9.90 51.35
N THR A 13 8.95 -10.35 50.50
CA THR A 13 9.48 -9.52 49.39
C THR A 13 9.64 -10.25 48.05
N ILE A 14 9.08 -11.47 47.86
CA ILE A 14 9.20 -12.22 46.59
C ILE A 14 7.83 -12.46 45.93
N LEU A 15 6.90 -11.50 45.99
CA LEU A 15 5.57 -11.60 45.32
C LEU A 15 5.19 -10.34 44.54
N LEU A 16 6.18 -9.54 44.10
CA LEU A 16 5.95 -8.31 43.32
C LEU A 16 6.61 -8.33 41.93
N SER A 17 6.97 -9.50 41.40
CA SER A 17 7.00 -9.66 39.94
C SER A 17 5.55 -9.91 39.52
N GLY A 18 4.86 -8.87 39.03
CA GLY A 18 3.55 -9.03 38.40
C GLY A 18 3.66 -10.15 37.36
N CYS A 19 2.95 -11.24 37.58
CA CYS A 19 2.81 -12.26 36.55
C CYS A 19 1.87 -11.65 35.52
N ASP A 20 2.42 -11.16 34.42
CA ASP A 20 1.62 -10.81 33.26
C ASP A 20 1.14 -12.09 32.59
N ASN A 21 -0.11 -12.08 32.12
CA ASN A 21 -0.67 -13.17 31.34
C ASN A 21 -0.57 -12.82 29.86
N ASP A 22 0.26 -13.55 29.12
CA ASP A 22 0.29 -13.47 27.67
C ASP A 22 -1.07 -13.91 27.12
N PHE A 23 -1.69 -13.08 26.28
CA PHE A 23 -2.98 -13.42 25.68
C PHE A 23 -2.93 -13.47 24.15
N ALA A 24 -1.92 -12.86 23.53
CA ALA A 24 -1.75 -12.93 22.09
C ALA A 24 -0.28 -12.86 21.63
N ALA A 25 0.01 -13.48 20.49
CA ALA A 25 1.24 -13.32 19.74
C ALA A 25 0.94 -12.88 18.31
N LEU A 26 1.60 -11.81 17.87
CA LEU A 26 1.41 -11.14 16.59
C LEU A 26 2.61 -11.40 15.69
N GLU A 27 2.41 -12.07 14.56
CA GLU A 27 3.49 -12.40 13.62
C GLU A 27 3.49 -11.45 12.42
N PHE A 28 4.69 -11.03 12.01
CA PHE A 28 4.90 -10.08 10.93
C PHE A 28 5.81 -10.65 9.85
N GLY A 29 5.59 -10.21 8.60
CA GLY A 29 6.41 -10.64 7.45
C GLY A 29 7.81 -10.00 7.41
N GLN A 30 8.08 -9.03 8.28
CA GLN A 30 9.34 -8.28 8.37
C GLN A 30 9.66 -7.92 9.82
N SER A 31 10.92 -7.56 10.07
CA SER A 31 11.38 -7.20 11.41
C SER A 31 10.63 -5.99 11.96
N VAL A 32 10.03 -6.17 13.13
CA VAL A 32 9.34 -5.13 13.92
C VAL A 32 10.25 -4.51 14.98
N THR A 33 11.51 -4.94 15.04
CA THR A 33 12.47 -4.46 16.04
C THR A 33 13.55 -3.61 15.40
N THR A 34 14.08 -2.65 16.15
CA THR A 34 15.29 -1.92 15.72
C THR A 34 16.50 -2.83 15.83
N GLU A 35 17.28 -2.98 14.76
CA GLU A 35 18.61 -3.58 14.85
C GLU A 35 19.53 -2.67 15.67
N ARG A 36 19.62 -2.91 16.98
CA ARG A 36 20.70 -2.34 17.79
C ARG A 36 21.84 -3.36 17.77
N SER A 37 23.00 -2.91 17.31
CA SER A 37 24.27 -3.65 17.35
C SER A 37 24.38 -4.46 18.64
N VAL A 38 24.63 -5.77 18.48
CA VAL A 38 24.79 -6.80 19.52
C VAL A 38 25.79 -6.42 20.62
N TYR A 39 26.60 -5.38 20.40
CA TYR A 39 27.63 -4.90 21.32
C TYR A 39 27.10 -4.15 22.56
N ASN A 40 25.86 -3.64 22.55
CA ASN A 40 25.34 -2.82 23.65
C ASN A 40 24.07 -3.40 24.27
N GLY A 41 24.10 -4.67 24.72
CA GLY A 41 23.30 -5.27 25.81
C GLY A 41 21.83 -4.89 26.06
N SER A 42 21.17 -4.20 25.14
CA SER A 42 19.82 -3.68 25.22
C SER A 42 19.02 -4.45 24.20
N GLY A 43 18.03 -5.21 24.69
CA GLY A 43 17.23 -6.11 23.86
C GLY A 43 16.59 -5.40 22.68
N ASN A 44 16.26 -6.20 21.65
CA ASN A 44 15.52 -5.76 20.48
C ASN A 44 14.28 -4.95 20.89
N THR A 45 14.32 -3.63 20.71
CA THR A 45 13.21 -2.74 21.03
C THR A 45 12.24 -2.74 19.85
N ILE A 46 10.94 -2.90 20.11
CA ILE A 46 9.90 -2.77 19.08
C ILE A 46 10.01 -1.36 18.48
N LYS A 47 10.05 -1.25 17.15
CA LYS A 47 10.07 0.04 16.44
C LYS A 47 8.85 0.86 16.89
N PRO A 48 9.01 2.17 17.21
CA PRO A 48 7.93 3.00 17.73
C PRO A 48 6.63 2.92 16.92
N VAL A 49 6.75 2.91 15.59
CA VAL A 49 5.60 2.84 14.68
C VAL A 49 4.65 1.66 14.96
N TYR A 50 5.15 0.46 15.28
CA TYR A 50 4.28 -0.69 15.59
C TYR A 50 3.57 -0.52 16.93
N ARG A 51 4.24 0.10 17.91
CA ARG A 51 3.64 0.45 19.21
C ARG A 51 2.56 1.51 19.02
N ASP A 52 2.86 2.58 18.28
CA ASP A 52 1.90 3.67 18.01
C ASP A 52 0.64 3.15 17.31
N HIS A 53 0.79 2.21 16.36
CA HIS A 53 -0.36 1.59 15.70
C HIS A 53 -1.15 0.63 16.60
N LEU A 54 -0.50 -0.14 17.47
CA LEU A 54 -1.18 -0.97 18.47
C LEU A 54 -1.93 -0.11 19.48
N ASP A 55 -1.30 0.92 20.01
CA ASP A 55 -1.93 1.90 20.88
C ASP A 55 -3.15 2.54 20.22
N ALA A 56 -3.05 2.94 18.95
CA ALA A 56 -4.16 3.51 18.20
C ALA A 56 -5.32 2.50 18.03
N LEU A 57 -5.01 1.23 17.76
CA LEU A 57 -6.00 0.15 17.70
C LEU A 57 -6.69 -0.04 19.04
N LEU A 58 -5.93 -0.13 20.13
CA LEU A 58 -6.48 -0.28 21.49
C LEU A 58 -7.41 0.90 21.84
N ARG A 59 -6.97 2.13 21.60
CA ARG A 59 -7.80 3.33 21.83
C ARG A 59 -9.06 3.35 20.98
N ALA A 60 -9.01 2.89 19.73
CA ALA A 60 -10.18 2.81 18.86
C ALA A 60 -11.24 1.83 19.39
N GLU A 61 -10.80 0.76 20.05
CA GLU A 61 -11.67 -0.20 20.74
C GLU A 61 -12.03 0.22 22.18
N GLY A 62 -11.67 1.45 22.59
CA GLY A 62 -11.95 1.97 23.93
C GLY A 62 -11.11 1.32 25.05
N ILE A 63 -9.95 0.74 24.71
CA ILE A 63 -9.04 0.08 25.63
C ILE A 63 -7.87 1.03 25.93
N ASP A 64 -7.55 1.19 27.21
CA ASP A 64 -6.36 1.94 27.63
C ASP A 64 -5.09 1.16 27.26
N PRO A 65 -4.19 1.70 26.41
CA PRO A 65 -2.96 1.03 26.03
C PRO A 65 -2.04 0.68 27.20
N GLU A 66 -2.12 1.41 28.33
CA GLU A 66 -1.30 1.12 29.51
C GLU A 66 -1.67 -0.21 30.18
N LEU A 67 -2.84 -0.79 29.85
CA LEU A 67 -3.29 -2.09 30.36
C LEU A 67 -2.75 -3.27 29.54
N VAL A 68 -2.05 -3.01 28.43
CA VAL A 68 -1.50 -4.03 27.54
C VAL A 68 0.00 -3.82 27.40
N ASP A 69 0.79 -4.73 27.96
CA ASP A 69 2.23 -4.75 27.72
C ASP A 69 2.53 -5.35 26.34
N MET A 70 3.60 -4.82 25.71
CA MET A 70 4.04 -5.22 24.39
C MET A 70 5.54 -5.50 24.41
N ARG A 71 5.90 -6.73 24.11
CA ARG A 71 7.29 -7.18 24.09
C ARG A 71 7.62 -7.92 22.80
N ALA A 72 8.84 -7.74 22.30
CA ALA A 72 9.32 -8.55 21.18
C ALA A 72 9.54 -9.99 21.66
N ASP A 73 9.03 -10.96 20.89
CA ASP A 73 9.35 -12.36 21.14
C ASP A 73 10.83 -12.61 20.77
N GLN A 74 11.63 -12.94 21.78
CA GLN A 74 13.06 -13.21 21.61
C GLN A 74 13.30 -14.46 20.73
N ALA A 75 12.38 -15.42 20.71
CA ALA A 75 12.49 -16.61 19.87
C ALA A 75 12.28 -16.30 18.38
N SER A 76 11.47 -15.28 18.06
CA SER A 76 11.11 -14.89 16.69
C SER A 76 12.18 -14.11 15.93
N ARG A 77 13.32 -13.77 16.56
CA ARG A 77 14.35 -12.87 15.99
C ARG A 77 13.79 -11.54 15.48
N GLY A 78 12.80 -10.98 16.19
CA GLY A 78 12.22 -9.68 15.87
C GLY A 78 11.08 -9.72 14.85
N LEU A 79 10.49 -10.89 14.58
CA LEU A 79 9.33 -11.04 13.69
C LEU A 79 8.00 -11.17 14.44
N SER A 80 8.01 -11.19 15.76
CA SER A 80 6.80 -11.34 16.57
C SER A 80 6.76 -10.39 17.78
N VAL A 81 5.56 -9.92 18.08
CA VAL A 81 5.21 -9.15 19.28
C VAL A 81 4.26 -9.99 20.13
N VAL A 82 4.55 -10.13 21.42
CA VAL A 82 3.64 -10.73 22.40
C VAL A 82 2.91 -9.60 23.11
N LEU A 83 1.60 -9.77 23.24
CA LEU A 83 0.73 -8.92 24.04
C LEU A 83 0.39 -9.63 25.35
N SER A 84 0.58 -8.92 26.45
CA SER A 84 0.36 -9.42 27.80
C SER A 84 -0.48 -8.43 28.58
N THR A 85 -1.21 -8.92 29.59
CA THR A 85 -2.01 -8.08 30.48
C THR A 85 -1.75 -8.50 31.93
N PRO A 86 -1.76 -7.56 32.90
CA PRO A 86 -1.66 -7.91 34.31
C PRO A 86 -2.80 -8.85 34.72
N ILE A 87 -2.51 -9.85 35.57
CA ILE A 87 -3.53 -10.79 36.10
C ILE A 87 -4.63 -10.05 36.88
N PHE A 88 -4.28 -8.96 37.56
CA PHE A 88 -5.22 -8.15 38.33
C PHE A 88 -5.28 -6.73 37.75
N GLY A 89 -6.49 -6.26 37.43
CA GLY A 89 -6.71 -4.91 36.91
C GLY A 89 -6.33 -4.71 35.44
N GLY A 90 -6.00 -5.78 34.72
CA GLY A 90 -5.76 -5.77 33.28
C GLY A 90 -7.05 -5.75 32.44
N ILE A 91 -6.91 -6.04 31.15
CA ILE A 91 -8.06 -6.06 30.22
C ILE A 91 -8.99 -7.25 30.48
N SER A 92 -10.29 -7.04 30.28
CA SER A 92 -11.32 -8.07 30.40
C SER A 92 -11.32 -9.05 29.23
N ALA A 93 -11.97 -10.21 29.40
CA ALA A 93 -12.15 -11.19 28.31
C ALA A 93 -12.94 -10.62 27.11
N GLU A 94 -13.87 -9.69 27.36
CA GLU A 94 -14.60 -9.00 26.30
C GLU A 94 -13.66 -8.10 25.48
N GLN A 95 -12.81 -7.32 26.15
CA GLN A 95 -11.79 -6.50 25.50
C GLN A 95 -10.75 -7.33 24.73
N GLN A 96 -10.34 -8.49 25.26
CA GLN A 96 -9.51 -9.45 24.51
C GLN A 96 -10.22 -9.92 23.23
N GLY A 97 -11.54 -10.16 23.30
CA GLY A 97 -12.38 -10.49 22.15
C GLY A 97 -12.41 -9.38 21.09
N MET A 98 -12.49 -8.11 21.51
CA MET A 98 -12.44 -6.94 20.62
C MET A 98 -11.07 -6.82 19.93
N ILE A 99 -9.98 -6.94 20.68
CA ILE A 99 -8.61 -6.95 20.14
C ILE A 99 -8.45 -8.07 19.11
N LYS A 100 -8.95 -9.28 19.43
CA LYS A 100 -8.94 -10.43 18.53
C LYS A 100 -9.65 -10.13 17.22
N GLN A 101 -10.85 -9.59 17.29
CA GLN A 101 -11.62 -9.27 16.10
C GLN A 101 -10.93 -8.17 15.26
N ALA A 102 -10.42 -7.12 15.89
CA ALA A 102 -9.72 -6.03 15.22
C ALA A 102 -8.46 -6.52 14.48
N LEU A 103 -7.63 -7.35 15.12
CA LEU A 103 -6.43 -7.91 14.51
C LEU A 103 -6.75 -8.93 13.40
N GLN A 104 -7.80 -9.74 13.57
CA GLN A 104 -8.26 -10.65 12.51
C GLN A 104 -8.75 -9.89 11.28
N ASN A 105 -9.45 -8.76 11.48
CA ASN A 105 -9.89 -7.90 10.38
C ASN A 105 -8.72 -7.33 9.58
N ILE A 106 -7.57 -7.04 10.22
CA ILE A 106 -6.34 -6.61 9.53
C ILE A 106 -5.84 -7.72 8.59
N ILE A 107 -5.77 -8.97 9.08
CA ILE A 107 -5.31 -10.12 8.30
C ILE A 107 -6.23 -10.39 7.09
N VAL A 108 -7.55 -10.34 7.30
CA VAL A 108 -8.54 -10.54 6.22
C VAL A 108 -8.48 -9.41 5.19
N GLY A 109 -8.29 -8.17 5.64
CA GLY A 109 -8.17 -7.00 4.75
C GLY A 109 -7.00 -7.13 3.78
N ARG A 110 -5.88 -7.72 4.21
CA ARG A 110 -4.69 -7.94 3.37
C ARG A 110 -4.95 -8.84 2.16
N THR A 111 -5.85 -9.81 2.26
CA THR A 111 -6.18 -10.72 1.15
C THR A 111 -7.35 -10.23 0.31
N THR A 112 -8.00 -9.15 0.72
CA THR A 112 -9.14 -8.55 0.02
C THR A 112 -8.65 -7.70 -1.14
N PRO A 113 -8.97 -8.03 -2.40
CA PRO A 113 -8.60 -7.21 -3.55
C PRO A 113 -9.29 -5.83 -3.51
N LEU A 114 -8.66 -4.84 -4.13
CA LEU A 114 -9.26 -3.51 -4.28
C LEU A 114 -10.30 -3.52 -5.41
N GLY A 115 -11.58 -3.47 -5.06
CA GLY A 115 -12.66 -3.41 -6.04
C GLY A 115 -12.69 -2.07 -6.79
N VAL A 116 -12.84 -2.14 -8.11
CA VAL A 116 -13.00 -0.98 -8.99
C VAL A 116 -14.18 -1.19 -9.94
N HIS A 117 -15.04 -0.19 -10.00
CA HIS A 117 -16.15 -0.13 -10.94
C HIS A 117 -15.89 0.96 -11.98
N LEU A 118 -16.08 0.61 -13.25
CA LEU A 118 -15.82 1.44 -14.41
C LEU A 118 -17.10 1.61 -15.20
N THR A 119 -17.51 2.85 -15.44
CA THR A 119 -18.71 3.18 -16.22
C THR A 119 -18.32 3.95 -17.47
N LEU A 120 -18.51 3.35 -18.65
CA LEU A 120 -18.25 4.00 -19.93
C LEU A 120 -19.20 5.18 -20.17
N ARG A 121 -18.68 6.23 -20.78
CA ARG A 121 -19.43 7.43 -21.17
C ARG A 121 -19.23 7.74 -22.66
N PRO A 122 -19.81 6.92 -23.56
CA PRO A 122 -19.65 7.09 -25.00
C PRO A 122 -20.19 8.41 -25.54
N ASN A 123 -21.17 9.01 -24.86
CA ASN A 123 -21.73 10.32 -25.24
C ASN A 123 -20.74 11.47 -25.01
N ASP A 124 -19.78 11.29 -24.11
CA ASP A 124 -18.77 12.31 -23.77
C ASP A 124 -17.55 12.22 -24.69
N MET A 125 -17.55 11.31 -25.65
CA MET A 125 -16.44 11.12 -26.59
C MET A 125 -16.25 12.35 -27.49
N GLN A 126 -15.09 12.99 -27.37
CA GLN A 126 -14.63 14.03 -28.27
C GLN A 126 -14.08 13.40 -29.57
N THR A 127 -14.97 12.99 -30.46
CA THR A 127 -14.62 12.44 -31.78
C THR A 127 -15.59 12.90 -32.85
N GLU A 128 -15.07 13.19 -34.04
CA GLU A 128 -15.87 13.49 -35.24
C GLU A 128 -16.45 12.22 -35.88
N SER A 129 -15.92 11.04 -35.54
CA SER A 129 -16.38 9.76 -36.08
C SER A 129 -17.65 9.28 -35.37
N ALA A 130 -18.80 9.47 -36.01
CA ALA A 130 -20.07 8.92 -35.54
C ALA A 130 -20.00 7.39 -35.34
N LYS A 131 -19.20 6.70 -36.16
CA LYS A 131 -19.00 5.26 -36.04
C LYS A 131 -18.31 4.85 -34.73
N TYR A 132 -17.30 5.60 -34.26
CA TYR A 132 -16.64 5.28 -33.00
C TYR A 132 -17.59 5.44 -31.82
N ARG A 133 -18.45 6.46 -31.87
CA ARG A 133 -19.47 6.69 -30.85
C ARG A 133 -20.51 5.56 -30.83
N GLN A 134 -20.96 5.11 -32.00
CA GLN A 134 -21.86 3.97 -32.14
C GLN A 134 -21.24 2.66 -31.65
N ASP A 135 -19.99 2.38 -32.05
CA ASP A 135 -19.27 1.17 -31.64
C ASP A 135 -19.04 1.15 -30.12
N ALA A 136 -18.72 2.31 -29.51
CA ALA A 136 -18.58 2.44 -28.05
C ALA A 136 -19.91 2.28 -27.30
N ALA A 137 -21.01 2.82 -27.84
CA ALA A 137 -22.35 2.67 -27.26
C ALA A 137 -22.87 1.22 -27.31
N ALA A 138 -22.35 0.40 -28.24
CA ALA A 138 -22.69 -1.01 -28.34
C ALA A 138 -21.91 -1.93 -27.38
N LEU A 139 -20.92 -1.40 -26.65
CA LEU A 139 -20.18 -2.17 -25.65
C LEU A 139 -21.01 -2.36 -24.37
N VAL A 140 -20.58 -3.30 -23.51
CA VAL A 140 -21.02 -3.33 -22.12
C VAL A 140 -20.60 -2.01 -21.47
N GLN A 141 -21.53 -1.32 -20.81
CA GLN A 141 -21.26 0.02 -20.28
C GLN A 141 -20.62 0.00 -18.89
N GLU A 142 -20.72 -1.11 -18.17
CA GLU A 142 -20.21 -1.26 -16.80
C GLU A 142 -19.26 -2.43 -16.69
N TYR A 143 -18.12 -2.20 -16.04
CA TYR A 143 -17.13 -3.23 -15.74
C TYR A 143 -16.77 -3.17 -14.27
N THR A 144 -16.80 -4.33 -13.61
CA THR A 144 -16.26 -4.48 -12.25
C THR A 144 -15.02 -5.34 -12.32
N THR A 145 -13.94 -4.87 -11.70
CA THR A 145 -12.66 -5.57 -11.63
C THR A 145 -12.07 -5.45 -10.23
N ASN A 146 -11.19 -6.37 -9.90
CA ASN A 146 -10.44 -6.42 -8.67
C ASN A 146 -8.97 -6.13 -8.98
N LEU A 147 -8.37 -5.24 -8.19
CA LEU A 147 -6.97 -4.90 -8.31
C LEU A 147 -6.17 -5.54 -7.17
N GLN A 148 -5.12 -6.27 -7.53
CA GLN A 148 -4.19 -6.87 -6.58
C GLN A 148 -2.86 -6.11 -6.64
N VAL A 149 -2.41 -5.59 -5.49
CA VAL A 149 -1.14 -4.86 -5.38
C VAL A 149 0.01 -5.77 -5.79
N LYS A 150 0.85 -5.31 -6.71
CA LYS A 150 2.14 -5.94 -7.04
C LYS A 150 3.24 -5.20 -6.30
N ASP A 151 3.84 -4.23 -6.97
CA ASP A 151 4.96 -3.48 -6.44
C ASP A 151 4.99 -2.03 -6.97
N VAL A 152 5.86 -1.22 -6.38
CA VAL A 152 6.13 0.13 -6.86
C VAL A 152 6.85 0.12 -8.20
N GLN A 153 6.59 1.14 -9.00
CA GLN A 153 7.24 1.42 -10.27
C GLN A 153 7.61 2.90 -10.32
N ILE A 154 8.80 3.16 -10.85
CA ILE A 154 9.31 4.53 -11.04
C ILE A 154 9.05 4.91 -12.49
N GLY A 155 8.09 5.81 -12.71
CA GLY A 155 7.88 6.46 -14.00
C GLY A 155 8.84 7.64 -14.14
N VAL A 156 9.27 7.94 -15.36
CA VAL A 156 10.07 9.13 -15.66
C VAL A 156 9.43 9.85 -16.83
N SER A 157 9.13 11.14 -16.65
CA SER A 157 8.66 11.99 -17.75
C SER A 157 9.79 12.13 -18.77
N TYR A 158 9.60 11.57 -19.96
CA TYR A 158 10.56 11.69 -21.04
C TYR A 158 9.86 11.63 -22.39
N GLY A 159 9.84 12.76 -23.08
CA GLY A 159 9.19 12.92 -24.38
C GLY A 159 10.17 12.94 -25.55
N ILE A 160 9.60 13.01 -26.76
CA ILE A 160 10.36 13.15 -28.01
C ILE A 160 11.17 14.46 -28.01
N ALA A 161 10.64 15.53 -27.43
CA ALA A 161 11.33 16.82 -27.32
C ALA A 161 12.59 16.70 -26.44
N ASP A 162 12.50 16.00 -25.31
CA ASP A 162 13.64 15.76 -24.42
C ASP A 162 14.70 14.92 -25.11
N MET A 163 14.28 13.88 -25.85
CA MET A 163 15.16 13.07 -26.68
C MET A 163 15.88 13.89 -27.74
N LEU A 164 15.17 14.76 -28.47
CA LEU A 164 15.77 15.62 -29.48
C LEU A 164 16.77 16.60 -28.85
N ASN A 165 16.42 17.18 -27.71
CA ASN A 165 17.31 18.07 -26.96
C ASN A 165 18.58 17.34 -26.48
N SER A 166 18.46 16.09 -26.03
CA SER A 166 19.61 15.25 -25.63
C SER A 166 20.60 15.08 -26.78
N VAL A 167 20.06 14.70 -27.94
CA VAL A 167 20.84 14.45 -29.16
C VAL A 167 21.53 15.74 -29.62
N MET A 168 20.82 16.87 -29.61
CA MET A 168 21.40 18.18 -29.97
C MET A 168 22.48 18.65 -28.98
N ALA A 169 22.30 18.38 -27.69
CA ALA A 169 23.26 18.76 -26.65
C ALA A 169 24.49 17.83 -26.58
N GLY A 170 24.50 16.71 -27.32
CA GLY A 170 25.55 15.69 -27.23
C GLY A 170 25.62 14.98 -25.88
N SER A 171 24.59 15.12 -25.04
CA SER A 171 24.50 14.50 -23.72
C SER A 171 23.58 13.28 -23.79
N LYS A 172 23.99 12.20 -23.11
CA LYS A 172 23.12 11.04 -22.87
C LYS A 172 22.30 11.18 -21.60
N GLU A 173 22.73 12.08 -20.71
CA GLU A 173 22.05 12.37 -19.45
C GLU A 173 21.04 13.49 -19.64
N ASN A 174 19.85 13.24 -19.12
CA ASN A 174 18.74 14.18 -19.10
C ASN A 174 18.21 14.33 -17.70
N LYS A 175 17.57 15.47 -17.45
CA LYS A 175 16.77 15.70 -16.27
C LYS A 175 15.31 15.48 -16.63
N GLY A 176 14.62 14.74 -15.80
CA GLY A 176 13.20 14.45 -15.96
C GLY A 176 12.54 14.29 -14.60
N GLU A 177 11.27 14.65 -14.53
CA GLU A 177 10.46 14.43 -13.34
C GLU A 177 10.19 12.94 -13.16
N ALA A 178 10.52 12.38 -11.99
CA ALA A 178 10.18 11.01 -11.65
C ALA A 178 8.85 10.94 -10.89
N PHE A 179 8.08 9.88 -11.12
CA PHE A 179 6.81 9.65 -10.46
C PHE A 179 6.80 8.29 -9.75
N CYS A 180 6.19 8.27 -8.58
CA CYS A 180 5.89 7.06 -7.85
C CYS A 180 4.56 6.49 -8.32
N SER A 181 4.56 5.24 -8.77
CA SER A 181 3.34 4.52 -9.11
C SER A 181 3.32 3.15 -8.46
N VAL A 182 2.14 2.61 -8.20
CA VAL A 182 1.96 1.24 -7.72
C VAL A 182 1.30 0.43 -8.82
N SER A 183 2.00 -0.61 -9.29
CA SER A 183 1.45 -1.55 -10.27
C SER A 183 0.52 -2.54 -9.58
N MET A 184 -0.59 -2.85 -10.26
CA MET A 184 -1.62 -3.75 -9.77
C MET A 184 -2.06 -4.70 -10.88
N THR A 185 -2.26 -5.97 -10.55
CA THR A 185 -2.88 -6.95 -11.45
C THR A 185 -4.39 -6.72 -11.48
N VAL A 186 -5.01 -6.88 -12.65
CA VAL A 186 -6.43 -6.65 -12.93
C VAL A 186 -7.12 -7.98 -13.18
N ASP A 187 -8.16 -8.30 -12.40
CA ASP A 187 -8.96 -9.51 -12.56
C ASP A 187 -10.47 -9.24 -12.37
N PRO A 188 -11.34 -9.54 -13.37
CA PRO A 188 -11.02 -10.08 -14.69
C PRO A 188 -10.28 -9.05 -15.56
N GLN A 189 -9.51 -9.55 -16.53
CA GLN A 189 -8.85 -8.73 -17.54
C GLN A 189 -9.84 -7.79 -18.22
N LEU A 190 -9.50 -6.50 -18.31
CA LEU A 190 -10.32 -5.51 -18.98
C LEU A 190 -10.19 -5.65 -20.51
N PRO A 191 -11.28 -5.56 -21.30
CA PRO A 191 -11.25 -5.70 -22.75
C PRO A 191 -10.77 -4.43 -23.48
N PHE A 192 -9.96 -3.61 -22.84
CA PHE A 192 -9.42 -2.34 -23.35
C PHE A 192 -7.90 -2.45 -23.40
N VAL A 193 -7.25 -1.77 -24.34
CA VAL A 193 -5.80 -1.91 -24.52
C VAL A 193 -4.98 -1.00 -23.62
N ASP A 194 -5.65 -0.01 -23.02
CA ASP A 194 -5.04 1.07 -22.26
C ASP A 194 -6.10 1.77 -21.38
N LEU A 195 -5.63 2.41 -20.31
CA LEU A 195 -6.35 3.39 -19.51
C LEU A 195 -5.46 4.62 -19.44
N LYS A 196 -5.98 5.77 -19.87
CA LYS A 196 -5.20 7.02 -19.97
C LYS A 196 -5.89 8.14 -19.25
N VAL A 197 -5.09 9.09 -18.78
CA VAL A 197 -5.59 10.39 -18.36
C VAL A 197 -5.75 11.26 -19.61
N ILE A 198 -6.94 11.83 -19.78
CA ILE A 198 -7.30 12.76 -20.85
C ILE A 198 -7.83 14.05 -20.22
N THR A 199 -8.03 15.08 -21.04
CA THR A 199 -8.67 16.32 -20.61
C THR A 199 -10.15 16.29 -20.99
N SER A 200 -11.06 16.51 -20.04
CA SER A 200 -12.50 16.64 -20.31
C SER A 200 -12.83 17.96 -20.99
N ALA A 201 -14.08 18.12 -21.42
CA ALA A 201 -14.55 19.32 -22.13
C ALA A 201 -14.44 20.61 -21.28
N ASP A 202 -14.46 20.48 -19.96
CA ASP A 202 -14.28 21.57 -18.98
C ASP A 202 -12.81 21.82 -18.60
N GLY A 203 -11.86 21.14 -19.26
CA GLY A 203 -10.43 21.33 -19.04
C GLY A 203 -9.85 20.56 -17.86
N GLN A 204 -10.65 19.76 -17.14
CA GLN A 204 -10.17 18.97 -16.00
C GLN A 204 -9.52 17.64 -16.44
N PRO A 205 -8.58 17.09 -15.66
CA PRO A 205 -8.11 15.72 -15.88
C PRO A 205 -9.25 14.72 -15.66
N THR A 206 -9.42 13.79 -16.59
CA THR A 206 -10.36 12.67 -16.48
C THR A 206 -9.74 11.41 -17.09
N HIS A 207 -10.45 10.29 -17.08
CA HIS A 207 -9.94 9.01 -17.54
C HIS A 207 -10.65 8.54 -18.79
N ALA A 208 -9.93 7.83 -19.65
CA ALA A 208 -10.51 7.14 -20.79
C ALA A 208 -9.89 5.77 -21.00
N LEU A 209 -10.76 4.80 -21.29
CA LEU A 209 -10.36 3.48 -21.75
C LEU A 209 -10.14 3.51 -23.26
N VAL A 210 -9.06 2.87 -23.72
CA VAL A 210 -8.70 2.87 -25.14
C VAL A 210 -9.09 1.55 -25.79
N LYS A 211 -9.75 1.63 -26.95
CA LYS A 211 -10.13 0.47 -27.75
C LYS A 211 -9.48 0.52 -29.13
N THR A 212 -9.06 -0.65 -29.61
CA THR A 212 -8.55 -0.85 -30.97
C THR A 212 -9.71 -0.95 -31.96
N TYR A 213 -9.64 -0.23 -33.07
CA TYR A 213 -10.63 -0.23 -34.15
C TYR A 213 -10.12 -1.01 -35.37
N LYS A 214 -10.67 -2.21 -35.60
CA LYS A 214 -10.38 -3.14 -36.72
C LYS A 214 -8.94 -3.65 -36.84
N ASN A 215 -7.92 -2.84 -36.57
CA ASN A 215 -6.49 -3.17 -36.58
C ASN A 215 -5.74 -2.39 -35.49
N ALA A 216 -4.53 -2.83 -35.15
CA ALA A 216 -3.74 -2.32 -34.03
C ALA A 216 -3.35 -0.83 -34.08
N TYR A 217 -3.48 -0.21 -35.25
CA TYR A 217 -3.02 1.15 -35.55
C TYR A 217 -4.12 2.20 -35.38
N THR A 218 -5.39 1.78 -35.39
CA THR A 218 -6.51 2.71 -35.18
C THR A 218 -7.07 2.50 -33.79
N ARG A 219 -7.11 3.57 -32.99
CA ARG A 219 -7.60 3.52 -31.61
C ARG A 219 -8.51 4.70 -31.33
N TYR A 220 -9.47 4.49 -30.44
CA TYR A 220 -10.32 5.55 -29.92
C TYR A 220 -10.42 5.44 -28.40
N SER A 221 -10.55 6.60 -27.76
CA SER A 221 -10.66 6.75 -26.31
C SER A 221 -12.12 6.94 -25.94
N ILE A 222 -12.59 6.16 -24.97
CA ILE A 222 -13.94 6.24 -24.43
C ILE A 222 -13.81 6.79 -23.01
N PRO A 223 -14.35 7.99 -22.69
CA PRO A 223 -14.34 8.50 -21.33
C PRO A 223 -14.97 7.50 -20.36
N VAL A 224 -14.42 7.41 -19.15
CA VAL A 224 -14.84 6.43 -18.15
C VAL A 224 -14.95 7.09 -16.77
N GLY A 225 -16.04 6.80 -16.06
CA GLY A 225 -16.15 7.07 -14.63
C GLY A 225 -15.51 5.92 -13.84
N ILE A 226 -14.70 6.26 -12.85
CA ILE A 226 -14.01 5.27 -11.99
C ILE A 226 -14.51 5.43 -10.56
N VAL A 227 -14.95 4.32 -9.97
CA VAL A 227 -15.30 4.22 -8.55
C VAL A 227 -14.47 3.12 -7.91
N ILE A 228 -13.61 3.52 -6.97
CA ILE A 228 -12.79 2.65 -6.16
C ILE A 228 -13.56 2.34 -4.87
N ALA A 229 -13.63 1.06 -4.49
CA ALA A 229 -14.38 0.63 -3.29
C ALA A 229 -13.80 1.18 -1.98
N GLN A 230 -12.52 1.59 -1.97
CA GLN A 230 -11.85 2.22 -0.83
C GLN A 230 -12.11 3.74 -0.82
N PRO A 231 -12.86 4.29 0.15
CA PRO A 231 -13.28 5.69 0.14
C PRO A 231 -12.13 6.70 0.14
N GLU A 232 -11.05 6.41 0.88
CA GLU A 232 -9.87 7.29 0.97
C GLU A 232 -9.16 7.40 -0.39
N LEU A 233 -8.99 6.27 -1.10
CA LEU A 233 -8.41 6.26 -2.44
C LEU A 233 -9.36 6.90 -3.45
N GLN A 234 -10.67 6.68 -3.31
CA GLN A 234 -11.66 7.34 -4.17
C GLN A 234 -11.62 8.85 -4.01
N ALA A 235 -11.48 9.37 -2.79
CA ALA A 235 -11.36 10.79 -2.52
C ALA A 235 -10.10 11.38 -3.19
N LYS A 236 -8.97 10.68 -3.08
CA LYS A 236 -7.70 11.08 -3.73
C LYS A 236 -7.77 11.06 -5.24
N LEU A 237 -8.48 10.08 -5.82
CA LEU A 237 -8.70 10.02 -7.27
C LEU A 237 -9.58 11.19 -7.73
N ALA A 238 -10.64 11.49 -6.96
CA ALA A 238 -11.56 12.59 -7.26
C ALA A 238 -10.91 13.98 -7.09
N SER A 239 -9.95 14.13 -6.17
CA SER A 239 -9.17 15.37 -5.99
C SER A 239 -7.95 15.49 -6.91
N HIS A 240 -7.72 14.50 -7.78
CA HIS A 240 -6.55 14.39 -8.66
C HIS A 240 -5.20 14.32 -7.93
N GLU A 241 -5.20 13.99 -6.63
CA GLU A 241 -3.97 13.66 -5.88
C GLU A 241 -3.33 12.37 -6.38
N ILE A 242 -4.14 11.43 -6.87
CA ILE A 242 -3.69 10.21 -7.53
C ILE A 242 -4.34 10.06 -8.90
N GLN A 243 -3.69 9.30 -9.78
CA GLN A 243 -4.20 9.00 -11.12
C GLN A 243 -4.09 7.52 -11.42
N MET A 244 -5.06 6.97 -12.15
CA MET A 244 -5.03 5.59 -12.62
C MET A 244 -4.71 5.56 -14.12
N SER A 245 -3.71 4.78 -14.52
CA SER A 245 -3.23 4.72 -15.90
C SER A 245 -2.66 3.35 -16.24
N THR A 246 -2.15 3.21 -17.47
CA THR A 246 -1.21 2.14 -17.81
C THR A 246 0.10 2.65 -18.40
N ASP A 247 0.38 3.95 -18.38
CA ASP A 247 1.48 4.56 -19.12
C ASP A 247 2.86 3.94 -18.80
N ILE A 248 3.15 3.63 -17.53
CA ILE A 248 4.43 3.05 -17.10
C ILE A 248 4.45 1.54 -17.37
N THR A 249 3.45 0.81 -16.87
CA THR A 249 3.28 -0.64 -17.07
C THR A 249 3.30 -1.04 -18.54
N HIS A 250 2.80 -0.16 -19.42
CA HIS A 250 2.73 -0.40 -20.84
C HIS A 250 3.85 0.24 -21.68
N SER A 251 4.77 1.00 -21.07
CA SER A 251 5.86 1.72 -21.75
C SER A 251 6.86 0.82 -22.50
N SER A 252 7.01 -0.45 -22.09
CA SER A 252 8.11 -1.33 -22.53
C SER A 252 7.71 -2.45 -23.52
N ALA A 253 6.42 -2.74 -23.71
CA ALA A 253 5.97 -3.84 -24.56
C ALA A 253 5.28 -3.36 -25.84
N GLY A 254 5.64 -3.96 -26.98
CA GLY A 254 5.13 -3.63 -28.31
C GLY A 254 3.60 -3.49 -28.32
N HIS A 255 3.14 -2.26 -28.46
CA HIS A 255 1.72 -1.89 -28.37
C HIS A 255 0.82 -2.54 -29.43
N LEU A 256 1.40 -3.22 -30.43
CA LEU A 256 0.74 -3.58 -31.67
C LEU A 256 -0.17 -4.81 -31.58
N ASN A 257 -0.20 -5.57 -30.48
CA ASN A 257 -1.05 -6.78 -30.38
C ASN A 257 -1.81 -6.94 -29.05
N ARG A 258 -1.90 -5.89 -28.23
CA ARG A 258 -2.66 -5.98 -26.97
C ARG A 258 -4.15 -6.11 -27.26
N LYS A 259 -4.79 -7.11 -26.62
CA LYS A 259 -6.24 -7.37 -26.73
C LYS A 259 -7.03 -6.96 -25.48
N GLY A 260 -6.33 -6.61 -24.40
CA GLY A 260 -6.92 -6.23 -23.12
C GLY A 260 -5.83 -5.83 -22.12
N THR A 261 -6.24 -5.26 -21.00
CA THR A 261 -5.38 -4.74 -19.94
C THR A 261 -5.44 -5.68 -18.73
N LYS A 262 -4.27 -6.22 -18.36
CA LYS A 262 -4.09 -7.11 -17.19
C LYS A 262 -3.42 -6.42 -16.01
N GLU A 263 -2.91 -5.22 -16.22
CA GLU A 263 -2.22 -4.43 -15.21
C GLU A 263 -2.70 -3.00 -15.30
N LEU A 264 -2.92 -2.37 -14.15
CA LEU A 264 -3.11 -0.93 -14.02
C LEU A 264 -2.06 -0.41 -13.07
N GLU A 265 -1.83 0.89 -13.08
CA GLU A 265 -1.03 1.55 -12.07
C GLU A 265 -1.81 2.71 -11.44
N LEU A 266 -1.52 2.95 -10.16
CA LEU A 266 -1.94 4.15 -9.45
C LEU A 266 -0.71 5.03 -9.23
N GLN A 267 -0.67 6.17 -9.92
CA GLN A 267 0.35 7.18 -9.74
C GLN A 267 0.04 7.99 -8.48
N LEU A 268 0.95 7.95 -7.51
CA LEU A 268 0.78 8.55 -6.18
C LEU A 268 1.35 9.96 -6.05
N GLY A 269 2.20 10.36 -6.99
CA GLY A 269 2.80 11.69 -7.02
C GLY A 269 4.23 11.68 -7.53
N THR A 270 4.87 12.84 -7.43
CA THR A 270 6.26 13.04 -7.86
C THR A 270 7.27 12.58 -6.81
N LEU A 271 8.39 12.03 -7.29
CA LEU A 271 9.60 11.75 -6.52
C LEU A 271 10.65 12.88 -6.62
N GLY A 272 10.41 13.85 -7.49
CA GLY A 272 11.26 15.00 -7.84
C GLY A 272 12.01 14.82 -9.16
N GLU A 273 12.72 15.88 -9.56
CA GLU A 273 13.61 15.86 -10.72
C GLU A 273 14.78 14.90 -10.48
N ILE A 274 15.06 14.04 -11.45
CA ILE A 274 16.18 13.11 -11.42
C ILE A 274 17.00 13.18 -12.71
N THR A 275 18.27 12.82 -12.63
CA THR A 275 19.10 12.55 -13.80
C THR A 275 18.90 11.11 -14.28
N HIS A 276 18.69 10.92 -15.58
CA HIS A 276 18.48 9.62 -16.19
C HIS A 276 19.09 9.55 -17.60
N GLU A 277 19.38 8.34 -18.09
CA GLU A 277 19.76 8.05 -19.47
C GLU A 277 18.64 7.24 -20.13
N HIS A 278 17.87 7.84 -21.05
CA HIS A 278 16.72 7.18 -21.70
C HIS A 278 15.79 6.49 -20.69
N THR A 279 15.27 7.27 -19.72
CA THR A 279 14.46 6.82 -18.57
C THR A 279 15.12 5.81 -17.62
N LYS A 280 16.39 5.46 -17.81
CA LYS A 280 17.13 4.58 -16.90
C LYS A 280 17.87 5.40 -15.85
N VAL A 281 17.82 4.92 -14.61
CA VAL A 281 18.42 5.54 -13.45
C VAL A 281 19.52 4.62 -12.92
N GLY A 282 20.63 5.18 -12.42
CA GLY A 282 21.69 4.38 -11.79
C GLY A 282 21.17 3.56 -10.61
N TYR A 283 21.70 2.35 -10.43
CA TYR A 283 21.21 1.34 -9.48
C TYR A 283 20.97 1.88 -8.05
N LEU A 284 21.94 2.62 -7.48
CA LEU A 284 21.83 3.17 -6.13
C LEU A 284 20.73 4.23 -6.01
N THR A 285 20.60 5.09 -7.02
CA THR A 285 19.55 6.11 -7.07
C THR A 285 18.18 5.44 -7.25
N HIS A 286 18.10 4.42 -8.10
CA HIS A 286 16.89 3.63 -8.28
C HIS A 286 16.41 3.01 -6.97
N GLY A 287 17.29 2.33 -6.21
CA GLY A 287 16.91 1.74 -4.92
C GLY A 287 16.43 2.78 -3.89
N LYS A 288 17.01 3.99 -3.87
CA LYS A 288 16.52 5.09 -3.01
C LYS A 288 15.14 5.60 -3.44
N LEU A 289 14.90 5.69 -4.75
CA LEU A 289 13.61 6.11 -5.30
C LEU A 289 12.52 5.06 -5.05
N GLU A 290 12.85 3.77 -5.19
CA GLU A 290 11.94 2.67 -4.85
C GLU A 290 11.56 2.72 -3.37
N GLU A 291 12.52 2.87 -2.46
CA GLU A 291 12.23 2.98 -1.02
C GLU A 291 11.35 4.19 -0.70
N LYS A 292 11.68 5.36 -1.27
CA LYS A 292 10.84 6.55 -1.13
C LYS A 292 9.42 6.32 -1.67
N CYS A 293 9.30 5.64 -2.81
CA CYS A 293 8.00 5.33 -3.40
C CYS A 293 7.21 4.32 -2.56
N ARG A 294 7.85 3.32 -1.96
CA ARG A 294 7.20 2.40 -0.99
C ARG A 294 6.66 3.14 0.22
N GLN A 295 7.42 4.11 0.75
CA GLN A 295 6.97 4.95 1.86
C GLN A 295 5.77 5.82 1.45
N MET A 296 5.78 6.41 0.25
CA MET A 296 4.63 7.14 -0.28
C MET A 296 3.40 6.24 -0.46
N ALA A 297 3.59 5.03 -0.99
CA ALA A 297 2.52 4.04 -1.14
C ALA A 297 1.93 3.64 0.21
N ALA A 298 2.77 3.32 1.19
CA ALA A 298 2.32 3.03 2.55
C ALA A 298 1.52 4.18 3.16
N ALA A 299 1.97 5.43 2.98
CA ALA A 299 1.28 6.62 3.48
C ALA A 299 -0.04 6.91 2.75
N ALA A 300 -0.25 6.39 1.54
CA ALA A 300 -1.53 6.43 0.85
C ALA A 300 -2.58 5.46 1.45
N GLY A 301 -2.19 4.64 2.42
CA GLY A 301 -3.08 3.78 3.20
C GLY A 301 -3.34 2.43 2.55
N ARG A 302 -4.46 1.81 2.91
CA ARG A 302 -4.85 0.49 2.41
C ARG A 302 -5.29 0.59 0.94
N PRO A 303 -4.95 -0.40 0.09
CA PRO A 303 -4.31 -1.67 0.44
C PRO A 303 -2.76 -1.63 0.45
N PHE A 304 -2.13 -0.50 0.11
CA PHE A 304 -0.67 -0.44 -0.07
C PHE A 304 0.11 -0.65 1.23
N SER A 305 -0.40 -0.13 2.35
CA SER A 305 0.17 -0.30 3.69
C SER A 305 0.36 -1.78 4.07
N TYR A 306 -0.51 -2.69 3.59
CA TYR A 306 -0.37 -4.14 3.79
C TYR A 306 0.92 -4.71 3.17
N HIS A 307 1.39 -4.10 2.09
CA HIS A 307 2.51 -4.63 1.29
C HIS A 307 3.81 -3.85 1.47
N MET A 308 3.74 -2.54 1.75
CA MET A 308 4.86 -1.61 1.59
C MET A 308 5.19 -0.77 2.82
N GLY A 309 4.35 -0.79 3.86
CA GLY A 309 4.56 0.03 5.06
C GLY A 309 5.24 -0.69 6.22
N ASP A 310 5.73 0.09 7.19
CA ASP A 310 6.02 -0.37 8.54
C ASP A 310 4.81 -0.03 9.42
N SER A 311 3.86 -0.96 9.57
CA SER A 311 2.65 -0.75 10.37
C SER A 311 2.01 -2.08 10.79
N LEU A 312 0.95 -2.01 11.60
CA LEU A 312 0.13 -3.18 11.94
C LEU A 312 -0.47 -3.88 10.73
N ASP A 313 -0.64 -3.20 9.59
CA ASP A 313 -1.11 -3.81 8.35
C ASP A 313 -0.15 -4.89 7.81
N ARG A 314 1.07 -5.01 8.35
CA ARG A 314 2.04 -6.08 8.03
C ARG A 314 1.81 -7.38 8.78
N LEU A 315 0.79 -7.43 9.64
CA LEU A 315 0.41 -8.60 10.40
C LEU A 315 0.06 -9.77 9.46
N THR A 316 0.72 -10.90 9.66
CA THR A 316 0.51 -12.12 8.85
C THR A 316 -0.26 -13.19 9.58
N ALA A 317 -0.12 -13.26 10.90
CA ALA A 317 -0.85 -14.20 11.74
C ALA A 317 -1.01 -13.65 13.16
N VAL A 318 -2.03 -14.15 13.86
CA VAL A 318 -2.20 -13.94 15.30
C VAL A 318 -2.58 -15.25 15.97
N SER A 319 -1.91 -15.55 17.07
CA SER A 319 -2.26 -16.64 17.98
C SER A 319 -2.80 -16.06 19.28
N PHE A 320 -3.92 -16.57 19.78
CA PHE A 320 -4.49 -16.22 21.07
C PHE A 320 -4.37 -17.40 22.04
N TYR A 321 -4.14 -17.12 23.32
CA TYR A 321 -3.97 -18.10 24.39
C TYR A 321 -5.18 -18.16 25.33
#